data_AF-A0A965BVD3-F1
#
_entry.id   AF-A0A965BVD3-F1
#
_cell.length_a   1.000
_cell.length_b   1.000
_cell.length_c   1.000
_cell.angle_alpha   90.00
_cell.angle_beta   90.00
_cell.angle_gamma   90.00
#
_symmetry.space_group_name_H-M   'P 1'
#
loop_
_entity.id
_entity.type
_entity.pdbx_description
1 polymer ?
#
loop_
_entity_poly.entity_id
_entity_poly.type
_entity_poly.pdbx_seq_one_letter_code
_entity_poly.pdbx_strand_id
1 'polypeptide(L)'
;AADLAVAAALVSAATDRPTDSGAVYFGEVGLSGEVRQVSQAESRLREAAKLGFSAATLPRRIARGGRTAAAPDGLGLSEIGHLADLVARFAEKTLSSKSKA
;
A
#
# COMPACT_ATOMS: atom_id res chain seq x y z
N ALA A 1 4.01 -11.56 -5.61
CA ALA A 1 3.71 -10.20 -5.17
C ALA A 1 4.42 -9.83 -3.88
N ALA A 2 5.71 -9.52 -4.00
CA ALA A 2 6.48 -8.80 -2.98
C ALA A 2 7.05 -7.48 -3.55
N ASP A 3 6.95 -7.26 -4.86
CA ASP A 3 7.54 -6.11 -5.57
C ASP A 3 7.15 -4.78 -4.95
N LEU A 4 5.86 -4.57 -4.66
CA LEU A 4 5.41 -3.33 -4.04
C LEU A 4 5.98 -3.15 -2.62
N ALA A 5 6.15 -4.23 -1.85
CA ALA A 5 6.75 -4.15 -0.52
C ALA A 5 8.23 -3.78 -0.61
N VAL A 6 8.96 -4.36 -1.58
CA VAL A 6 10.35 -4.00 -1.85
C VAL A 6 10.46 -2.55 -2.32
N ALA A 7 9.58 -2.11 -3.22
CA ALA A 7 9.52 -0.72 -3.66
C ALA A 7 9.25 0.24 -2.50
N ALA A 8 8.33 -0.11 -1.58
CA ALA A 8 8.08 0.69 -0.37
C ALA A 8 9.30 0.77 0.53
N ALA A 9 10.04 -0.31 0.72
CA ALA A 9 11.29 -0.30 1.49
C ALA A 9 12.37 0.58 0.84
N LEU A 10 12.51 0.52 -0.49
CA LEU A 10 13.46 1.35 -1.24
C LEU A 10 13.08 2.84 -1.19
N VAL A 11 11.79 3.17 -1.37
CA VAL A 11 11.29 4.55 -1.25
C VAL A 11 11.48 5.06 0.17
N SER A 12 11.20 4.23 1.18
CA SER A 12 11.43 4.53 2.59
C SER A 12 12.89 4.90 2.86
N ALA A 13 13.83 4.07 2.40
CA ALA A 13 15.26 4.32 2.54
C ALA A 13 15.71 5.57 1.76
N ALA A 14 15.24 5.74 0.52
CA ALA A 14 15.62 6.86 -0.34
C ALA A 14 15.07 8.21 0.17
N THR A 15 13.96 8.20 0.90
CA THR A 15 13.33 9.41 1.46
C THR A 15 13.64 9.64 2.94
N ASP A 16 14.43 8.75 3.55
CA ASP A 16 14.74 8.71 4.98
C ASP A 16 13.47 8.79 5.85
N ARG A 17 12.44 8.01 5.47
CA ARG A 17 11.15 8.00 6.16
C ARG A 17 10.69 6.59 6.45
N PRO A 18 10.46 6.24 7.71
CA PRO A 18 10.03 4.89 8.06
C PRO A 18 8.66 4.58 7.46
N THR A 19 8.49 3.36 6.99
CA THR A 19 7.17 2.80 6.71
C THR A 19 6.37 2.68 8.00
N ASP A 20 5.04 2.75 7.91
CA ASP A 20 4.18 2.42 9.05
C ASP A 20 4.35 0.93 9.42
N SER A 21 4.70 0.66 10.68
CA SER A 21 4.92 -0.71 11.18
C SER A 21 3.64 -1.54 11.25
N GLY A 22 2.47 -0.88 11.26
CA GLY A 22 1.15 -1.51 11.16
C GLY A 22 0.65 -1.68 9.73
N ALA A 23 1.45 -1.37 8.71
CA ALA A 23 1.05 -1.44 7.31
C ALA A 23 1.64 -2.63 6.56
N VAL A 24 0.82 -3.28 5.74
CA VAL A 24 1.26 -4.24 4.72
C VAL A 24 1.22 -3.63 3.33
N TYR A 25 2.14 -4.07 2.46
CA TYR A 25 2.21 -3.62 1.07
C TYR A 25 2.23 -4.86 0.18
N PHE A 26 1.37 -4.92 -0.84
CA PHE A 26 1.42 -6.01 -1.82
C PHE A 26 0.94 -5.55 -3.18
N GLY A 27 1.55 -6.10 -4.23
CA GLY A 27 1.33 -5.70 -5.61
C GLY A 27 2.48 -6.25 -6.46
N GLU A 28 2.21 -6.51 -7.74
CA GLU A 28 3.30 -6.65 -8.71
C GLU A 28 3.59 -5.28 -9.31
N VAL A 29 4.84 -5.04 -9.68
CA VAL A 29 5.27 -3.77 -10.29
C VAL A 29 5.75 -4.05 -11.70
N GLY A 30 5.17 -3.37 -12.68
CA GLY A 30 5.68 -3.42 -14.04
C GLY A 30 6.84 -2.45 -14.28
N LEU A 31 7.58 -2.66 -15.36
CA LEU A 31 8.77 -1.86 -15.67
C LEU A 31 8.46 -0.37 -15.90
N SER A 32 7.27 -0.04 -16.39
CA SER A 32 6.84 1.36 -16.50
C SER A 32 6.44 2.00 -15.17
N GLY A 33 6.40 1.23 -14.08
CA GLY A 33 6.02 1.69 -12.75
C GLY A 33 4.55 1.47 -12.42
N GLU A 34 3.78 0.81 -13.27
CA GLU A 34 2.39 0.48 -12.99
C GLU A 34 2.27 -0.60 -11.91
N VAL A 35 1.31 -0.42 -11.00
CA VAL A 35 1.04 -1.35 -9.90
C VAL A 35 -0.12 -2.26 -10.30
N ARG A 36 0.15 -3.56 -10.34
CA ARG A 36 -0.74 -4.56 -10.93
C ARG A 36 -1.35 -5.47 -9.87
N GLN A 37 -2.57 -5.93 -10.17
CA GLN A 37 -3.33 -6.85 -9.33
C GLN A 37 -2.57 -8.16 -9.09
N VAL A 38 -2.85 -8.75 -7.92
CA VAL A 38 -2.23 -9.99 -7.46
C VAL A 38 -3.31 -11.04 -7.25
N SER A 39 -2.95 -12.31 -7.36
CA SER A 39 -3.87 -13.38 -7.00
C SER A 39 -4.17 -13.36 -5.50
N GLN A 40 -5.40 -13.74 -5.16
CA GLN A 40 -5.87 -13.93 -3.78
C GLN A 40 -5.73 -12.69 -2.88
N ALA A 41 -5.89 -11.47 -3.42
CA ALA A 41 -5.79 -10.22 -2.67
C ALA A 41 -6.67 -10.21 -1.39
N GLU A 42 -7.90 -10.73 -1.46
CA GLU A 42 -8.81 -10.78 -0.30
C GLU A 42 -8.30 -11.72 0.81
N SER A 43 -7.66 -12.83 0.45
CA SER A 43 -7.07 -13.73 1.43
C SER A 43 -5.91 -13.06 2.16
N ARG A 44 -5.09 -12.27 1.43
CA ARG A 44 -3.99 -11.50 2.02
C ARG A 44 -4.52 -10.44 2.99
N LEU A 45 -5.59 -9.74 2.64
CA LEU A 45 -6.22 -8.75 3.52
C LEU A 45 -6.76 -9.39 4.81
N ARG A 46 -7.44 -10.54 4.71
CA ARG A 46 -7.93 -11.27 5.90
C ARG A 46 -6.80 -11.71 6.82
N GLU A 47 -5.72 -12.24 6.25
CA GLU A 47 -4.57 -12.64 7.07
C GLU A 47 -3.86 -11.43 7.68
N ALA A 48 -3.73 -10.32 6.95
CA ALA A 48 -3.16 -9.09 7.49
C ALA A 48 -3.97 -8.58 8.70
N ALA A 49 -5.30 -8.54 8.60
CA ALA A 49 -6.16 -8.17 9.72
C ALA A 49 -6.01 -9.15 10.91
N LYS A 50 -5.96 -10.47 10.64
CA LYS A 50 -5.77 -11.49 11.67
C LYS A 50 -4.43 -11.36 12.41
N LEU A 51 -3.38 -10.95 11.70
CA LEU A 51 -2.05 -10.71 12.27
C LEU A 51 -1.94 -9.35 12.99
N GLY A 52 -3.01 -8.54 12.99
CA GLY A 52 -3.07 -7.28 13.71
C GLY A 52 -2.54 -6.06 12.93
N PHE A 53 -2.39 -6.16 11.61
CA PHE A 53 -2.08 -4.99 10.79
C PHE A 53 -3.30 -4.05 10.71
N SER A 54 -3.04 -2.75 10.77
CA SER A 54 -4.05 -1.69 10.77
C SER A 54 -4.21 -1.02 9.40
N ALA A 55 -3.28 -1.23 8.47
CA ALA A 55 -3.34 -0.67 7.13
C ALA A 55 -2.82 -1.62 6.05
N ALA A 56 -3.33 -1.47 4.83
CA ALA A 56 -2.84 -2.19 3.65
C ALA A 56 -2.77 -1.25 2.44
N THR A 57 -1.61 -1.22 1.78
CA THR A 57 -1.43 -0.59 0.46
C THR A 57 -1.43 -1.66 -0.62
N LEU A 58 -2.32 -1.50 -1.60
CA LEU A 58 -2.62 -2.52 -2.60
C LEU A 58 -2.86 -1.90 -3.99
N PRO A 59 -2.84 -2.71 -5.07
CA PRO A 59 -3.05 -2.22 -6.42
C PRO A 59 -4.48 -1.73 -6.59
N ARG A 60 -4.66 -0.63 -7.33
CA ARG A 60 -5.99 -0.11 -7.69
C ARG A 60 -6.77 -1.16 -8.45
N ARG A 61 -7.99 -1.47 -7.98
CA ARG A 61 -8.85 -2.44 -8.68
C ARG A 61 -9.44 -1.77 -9.93
N ILE A 62 -9.16 -2.36 -11.10
CA ILE A 62 -9.88 -2.03 -12.32
C ILE A 62 -11.21 -2.78 -12.26
N ALA A 63 -12.31 -2.06 -12.04
CA ALA A 63 -13.63 -2.64 -11.86
C ALA A 63 -14.12 -3.31 -13.15
N ARG A 64 -13.89 -4.61 -13.29
CA ARG A 64 -14.82 -5.50 -14.00
C ARG A 64 -15.72 -6.15 -12.95
N GLY A 65 -16.80 -5.46 -12.55
CA GLY A 65 -17.86 -6.04 -11.69
C GLY A 65 -18.08 -5.42 -10.31
N GLY A 66 -17.60 -4.20 -10.05
CA GLY A 66 -18.20 -3.33 -9.02
C GLY A 66 -18.07 -3.72 -7.55
N ARG A 67 -17.17 -4.63 -7.16
CA ARG A 67 -16.89 -4.91 -5.74
C ARG A 67 -15.53 -4.37 -5.34
N THR A 68 -15.56 -3.23 -4.66
CA THR A 68 -14.47 -2.78 -3.77
C THR A 68 -14.16 -3.93 -2.83
N ALA A 69 -12.87 -4.23 -2.60
CA ALA A 69 -12.53 -5.19 -1.56
C ALA A 69 -13.13 -4.67 -0.25
N ALA A 70 -14.05 -5.41 0.35
CA ALA A 70 -14.54 -5.08 1.67
C ALA A 70 -13.31 -5.16 2.60
N ALA A 71 -12.92 -4.01 3.13
CA ALA A 71 -11.90 -3.95 4.16
C ALA A 71 -12.34 -4.87 5.31
N PRO A 72 -11.52 -5.84 5.72
CA PRO A 72 -11.72 -6.49 7.01
C PRO A 72 -11.83 -5.42 8.11
N ASP A 73 -12.63 -5.69 9.13
CA ASP A 73 -12.85 -4.75 10.24
C ASP A 73 -11.52 -4.27 10.83
N GLY A 74 -11.35 -2.95 10.93
CA GLY A 74 -10.14 -2.33 11.47
C GLY A 74 -8.94 -2.22 10.52
N LEU A 75 -9.04 -2.72 9.27
CA LEU A 75 -7.95 -2.61 8.28
C LEU A 75 -8.19 -1.45 7.29
N GLY A 76 -7.43 -0.37 7.41
CA GLY A 76 -7.47 0.74 6.45
C GLY A 76 -6.91 0.33 5.09
N LEU A 77 -7.66 0.55 4.01
CA LEU A 77 -7.23 0.22 2.65
C LEU A 77 -6.77 1.44 1.87
N SER A 78 -5.68 1.27 1.14
CA SER A 78 -5.04 2.31 0.36
C SER A 78 -4.68 1.78 -1.03
N GLU A 79 -5.39 2.24 -2.05
CA GLU A 79 -5.15 1.81 -3.42
C GLU A 79 -4.18 2.74 -4.16
N ILE A 80 -3.27 2.15 -4.94
CA ILE A 80 -2.34 2.87 -5.83
C ILE A 80 -2.31 2.24 -7.22
N GLY A 81 -2.18 3.07 -8.25
CA GLY A 81 -2.08 2.62 -9.65
C GLY A 81 -0.66 2.66 -10.19
N HIS A 82 0.20 3.48 -9.59
CA HIS A 82 1.58 3.70 -10.04
C HIS A 82 2.53 3.85 -8.86
N LEU A 83 3.81 3.51 -9.03
CA LEU A 83 4.84 3.76 -8.01
C LEU A 83 5.00 5.25 -7.66
N ALA A 84 4.61 6.15 -8.58
CA ALA A 84 4.60 7.58 -8.31
C ALA A 84 3.64 7.95 -7.16
N ASP A 85 2.50 7.25 -7.06
CA ASP A 85 1.53 7.42 -5.97
C ASP A 85 2.16 7.03 -4.62
N LEU A 86 2.98 5.97 -4.62
CA LEU A 86 3.69 5.52 -3.43
C LEU A 86 4.69 6.59 -2.98
N VAL A 87 5.51 7.11 -3.89
CA VAL A 87 6.49 8.17 -3.58
C VAL A 87 5.78 9.43 -3.06
N ALA A 88 4.69 9.86 -3.71
CA ALA A 88 3.92 11.03 -3.29
C ALA A 88 3.38 10.88 -1.86
N ARG A 89 2.89 9.71 -1.47
CA ARG A 89 2.40 9.45 -0.11
C ARG A 89 3.50 9.55 0.94
N PHE A 90 4.69 9.07 0.62
CA PHE A 90 5.84 9.27 1.52
C PHE A 90 6.15 10.75 1.64
N ALA A 91 6.06 11.53 0.56
CA ALA A 91 6.27 12.98 0.55
C ALA A 91 5.19 13.78 1.32
N GLU A 92 3.90 13.48 1.18
CA GLU A 92 2.81 14.19 1.86
C GLU A 92 2.89 14.09 3.39
N LYS A 93 3.40 12.96 3.91
CA LYS A 93 3.62 12.76 5.35
C LYS A 93 4.62 13.78 5.97
N THR A 94 5.40 14.52 5.16
CA THR A 94 6.25 15.62 5.69
C THR A 94 5.49 16.89 6.06
N LEU A 95 4.36 17.19 5.41
CA LEU A 95 3.59 18.39 5.73
C LEU A 95 2.82 18.21 7.05
N SER A 96 2.36 16.99 7.35
CA SER A 96 1.66 16.70 8.60
C SER A 96 2.60 16.62 9.83
N SER A 97 3.87 16.24 9.64
CA SER A 97 4.85 16.13 10.74
C SER A 97 5.36 17.50 11.22
N LYS A 98 5.49 18.49 10.32
CA LYS A 98 5.96 19.84 10.68
C LYS A 98 4.93 20.73 11.41
N SER A 99 3.67 20.33 11.51
CA SER A 99 2.62 21.13 12.18
C SER A 99 2.49 20.86 13.70
N LYS A 100 3.32 19.98 14.27
CA LYS A 100 3.22 19.57 15.68
C LYS A 100 4.43 19.95 16.55
N ALA A 101 5.28 20.85 16.05
CA ALA A 101 6.41 21.42 16.79
C ALA A 101 6.16 22.90 17.08
#